data_AF-A0A327Z8A6-F1
#
_entry.id   AF-A0A327Z8A6-F1
#
_cell.length_a   1.000
_cell.length_b   1.000
_cell.length_c   1.000
_cell.angle_alpha   90.00
_cell.angle_beta   90.00
_cell.angle_gamma   90.00
#
_symmetry.space_group_name_H-M   'P 1'
#
loop_
_entity.id
_entity.type
_entity.pdbx_description
1 polymer ?
#
loop_
_entity_poly.entity_id
_entity_poly.type
_entity_poly.pdbx_seq_one_letter_code
_entity_poly.pdbx_strand_id
1 'polypeptide(L)' 'MAADEHDEVYAPDQLKPGNRKRAQKGAIISAAIMLLFFWGNQQGNTEKVWLVVIAIGLVAIIIGDAVLRRAGLRPNDQ' A
#
# COMPACT_ATOMS: atom_id res chain seq x y z
N MET A 1 25.26 10.49 30.95
CA MET A 1 24.61 10.73 29.64
C MET A 1 23.12 10.66 29.90
N ALA A 2 22.47 11.82 30.02
CA ALA A 2 21.02 11.87 30.03
C ALA A 2 20.56 11.38 28.65
N ALA A 3 19.74 10.35 28.61
CA ALA A 3 19.02 10.01 27.40
C ALA A 3 18.13 11.22 27.11
N ASP A 4 18.34 11.89 25.97
CA ASP A 4 17.42 12.90 25.47
C ASP A 4 16.03 12.26 25.39
N GLU A 5 15.11 12.64 26.30
CA GLU A 5 13.67 12.42 26.16
C GLU A 5 13.19 13.27 24.99
N HIS A 6 13.44 12.80 23.77
CA HIS A 6 12.73 13.29 22.60
C HIS A 6 11.31 12.72 22.66
N ASP A 7 10.36 13.51 23.15
CA ASP A 7 8.95 13.24 22.90
C ASP A 7 8.78 13.17 21.37
N GLU A 8 8.44 11.97 20.86
CA GLU A 8 8.16 11.77 19.45
C GLU A 8 6.97 12.66 19.06
N VAL A 9 7.23 13.75 18.33
CA VAL A 9 6.18 14.69 17.91
C VAL A 9 5.41 14.08 16.74
N TYR A 10 4.18 13.66 17.03
CA TYR A 10 3.24 13.14 16.04
C TYR A 10 2.31 14.24 15.51
N ALA A 11 2.17 14.35 14.20
CA ALA A 11 1.11 15.16 13.59
C ALA A 11 -0.28 14.54 13.87
N PRO A 12 -1.36 15.34 13.94
CA PRO A 12 -2.70 14.84 14.30
C PRO A 12 -3.21 13.69 13.42
N ASP A 13 -2.78 13.64 12.16
CA ASP A 13 -3.10 12.58 11.21
C ASP A 13 -2.32 11.28 11.46
N GLN A 14 -1.12 11.37 12.05
CA GLN A 14 -0.39 10.20 12.51
C GLN A 14 -1.10 9.49 13.68
N LEU A 15 -1.95 10.16 14.44
CA LEU A 15 -2.72 9.51 15.50
C LEU A 15 -3.98 8.80 14.96
N LYS A 16 -4.27 8.93 13.67
CA LYS A 16 -5.50 8.38 13.11
C LYS A 16 -5.41 6.84 13.06
N PRO A 17 -6.30 6.11 13.73
CA PRO A 17 -6.30 4.65 13.71
C PRO A 17 -6.56 4.17 12.27
N GLY A 18 -5.53 3.60 11.66
CA GLY A 18 -5.60 2.91 10.38
C GLY A 18 -5.69 1.41 10.56
N ASN A 19 -6.22 0.69 9.56
CA ASN A 19 -6.14 -0.77 9.54
C ASN A 19 -5.33 -1.22 8.32
N ARG A 20 -4.00 -1.25 8.51
CA ARG A 20 -3.03 -1.65 7.48
C ARG A 20 -3.35 -3.00 6.86
N LYS A 21 -3.69 -4.01 7.67
CA LYS A 21 -4.01 -5.35 7.16
C LYS A 21 -5.24 -5.33 6.24
N ARG A 22 -6.24 -4.50 6.54
CA ARG A 22 -7.41 -4.31 5.66
C ARG A 22 -7.02 -3.58 4.38
N ALA A 23 -6.17 -2.56 4.45
CA ALA A 23 -5.69 -1.84 3.27
C ALA A 23 -4.88 -2.75 2.33
N GLN A 24 -3.95 -3.55 2.86
CA GLN A 24 -3.18 -4.52 2.09
C GLN A 24 -4.09 -5.57 1.42
N LYS A 25 -5.06 -6.13 2.16
CA LYS A 25 -6.05 -7.06 1.60
C LYS A 25 -6.87 -6.41 0.49
N GLY A 26 -7.34 -5.18 0.70
CA GLY A 26 -8.07 -4.42 -0.29
C GLY A 26 -7.28 -4.25 -1.59
N ALA A 27 -6.02 -3.81 -1.48
CA ALA A 27 -5.13 -3.66 -2.62
C ALA A 27 -4.87 -4.97 -3.38
N ILE A 28 -4.65 -6.09 -2.67
CA ILE A 28 -4.47 -7.41 -3.30
C ILE A 28 -5.74 -7.86 -4.02
N ILE A 29 -6.92 -7.72 -3.38
CA ILE A 29 -8.21 -8.08 -3.97
C ILE A 29 -8.48 -7.24 -5.21
N SER A 30 -8.26 -5.92 -5.15
CA SER A 30 -8.42 -5.02 -6.29
C SER A 30 -7.49 -5.40 -7.44
N ALA A 31 -6.21 -5.66 -7.18
CA ALA A 31 -5.26 -6.09 -8.21
C ALA A 31 -5.72 -7.41 -8.88
N ALA A 32 -6.18 -8.38 -8.09
CA ALA A 32 -6.71 -9.64 -8.62
C ALA A 32 -7.94 -9.41 -9.52
N ILE A 33 -8.91 -8.60 -9.08
CA ILE A 33 -10.10 -8.27 -9.87
C ILE A 33 -9.73 -7.58 -11.17
N MET A 34 -8.78 -6.65 -11.16
CA MET A 34 -8.33 -5.99 -12.39
C MET A 34 -7.74 -6.98 -13.39
N LEU A 35 -7.01 -7.99 -12.93
CA LEU A 35 -6.47 -9.03 -13.80
C LEU A 35 -7.55 -9.98 -14.35
N LEU A 36 -8.70 -10.11 -13.68
CA LEU A 36 -9.83 -10.87 -14.23
C LEU A 36 -10.43 -10.19 -15.47
N PHE A 37 -10.22 -8.88 -15.68
CA PHE A 37 -10.77 -8.16 -16.83
C PHE A 37 -10.06 -8.52 -18.15
N PHE A 38 -8.95 -9.26 -18.09
CA PHE A 38 -8.37 -9.91 -19.26
C PHE A 38 -9.26 -11.02 -19.82
N TRP A 39 -10.16 -11.56 -19.00
CA TRP A 39 -11.11 -12.59 -19.41
C TRP A 39 -12.35 -11.95 -20.04
N GLY A 40 -12.41 -11.92 -21.37
CA GLY A 40 -13.54 -11.37 -22.10
C GLY A 40 -13.18 -10.98 -23.53
N ASN A 41 -14.14 -10.44 -24.26
CA ASN A 41 -13.98 -10.05 -25.66
C ASN A 41 -13.41 -8.62 -25.79
N GLN A 42 -12.22 -8.37 -25.23
CA GLN A 42 -11.54 -7.08 -25.36
C GLN A 42 -10.56 -7.07 -26.54
N GLN A 43 -10.83 -6.23 -27.54
CA GLN A 43 -9.95 -6.04 -28.70
C GLN A 43 -8.86 -4.98 -28.45
N GLY A 44 -9.08 -4.04 -27.53
CA GLY A 44 -8.15 -2.97 -27.21
C GLY A 44 -6.92 -3.46 -26.43
N ASN A 45 -5.72 -3.01 -26.83
CA ASN A 45 -4.49 -3.24 -26.08
C ASN A 45 -4.20 -2.12 -25.07
N THR A 46 -4.66 -0.90 -25.34
CA THR A 46 -4.49 0.26 -24.43
C THR A 46 -5.07 -0.02 -23.05
N GLU A 47 -6.28 -0.60 -23.00
CA GLU A 47 -6.96 -0.96 -21.74
C GLU A 47 -6.16 -2.01 -20.97
N LYS A 48 -5.66 -3.03 -21.65
CA LYS A 48 -4.82 -4.09 -21.05
C LYS A 48 -3.56 -3.51 -20.41
N VAL A 49 -2.89 -2.56 -21.08
CA VAL A 49 -1.71 -1.89 -20.53
C VAL A 49 -2.06 -1.19 -19.22
N TRP A 50 -3.15 -0.42 -19.17
CA TRP A 50 -3.57 0.26 -17.96
C TRP A 50 -3.98 -0.70 -16.83
N LEU A 51 -4.65 -1.81 -17.16
CA LEU A 51 -4.97 -2.86 -16.18
C LEU A 51 -3.70 -3.43 -15.53
N VAL A 52 -2.67 -3.75 -16.32
CA VAL A 52 -1.39 -4.24 -15.80
C VAL A 52 -0.69 -3.17 -14.96
N VAL A 53 -0.59 -1.94 -15.47
CA VAL A 53 0.11 -0.84 -14.78
C VAL A 53 -0.49 -0.59 -13.40
N ILE A 54 -1.81 -0.53 -13.30
CA ILE A 54 -2.48 -0.29 -12.01
C ILE A 54 -2.33 -1.49 -11.08
N ALA A 55 -2.48 -2.72 -11.59
CA ALA A 55 -2.28 -3.93 -10.78
C ALA A 55 -0.86 -4.02 -10.21
N ILE A 56 0.17 -3.76 -11.02
CA ILE A 56 1.56 -3.69 -10.59
C ILE A 56 1.75 -2.54 -9.58
N GLY A 57 1.16 -1.37 -9.83
CA GLY A 57 1.22 -0.22 -8.93
C GLY A 57 0.71 -0.53 -7.51
N LEU A 58 -0.43 -1.24 -7.41
CA LEU A 58 -0.98 -1.68 -6.12
C LEU A 58 -0.02 -2.62 -5.37
N VAL A 59 0.58 -3.58 -6.08
CA VAL A 59 1.56 -4.50 -5.49
C VAL A 59 2.83 -3.75 -5.07
N ALA A 60 3.31 -2.83 -5.90
CA ALA A 60 4.49 -2.02 -5.61
C ALA A 60 4.31 -1.15 -4.35
N ILE A 61 3.12 -0.58 -4.13
CA ILE A 61 2.80 0.16 -2.90
C ILE A 61 2.91 -0.73 -1.66
N ILE A 62 2.39 -1.97 -1.71
CA ILE A 62 2.49 -2.92 -0.59
C ILE A 62 3.95 -3.27 -0.30
N ILE A 63 4.74 -3.53 -1.34
CA ILE A 63 6.17 -3.81 -1.20
C ILE A 63 6.90 -2.60 -0.63
N GLY A 64 6.62 -1.40 -1.13
CA GLY A 64 7.17 -0.14 -0.63
C GLY A 64 6.87 0.07 0.85
N ASP A 65 5.61 -0.11 1.27
CA ASP A 65 5.21 -0.07 2.70
C ASP A 65 6.03 -1.07 3.54
N ALA A 66 6.22 -2.30 3.05
CA ALA A 66 7.00 -3.30 3.77
C ALA A 66 8.49 -2.93 3.88
N VAL A 67 9.08 -2.40 2.80
CA VAL A 67 10.49 -1.96 2.77
C VAL A 67 10.71 -0.78 3.70
N LEU A 68 9.86 0.25 3.65
CA LEU A 68 9.96 1.42 4.51
C LEU A 68 9.87 1.04 6.00
N ARG A 69 8.95 0.13 6.35
CA ARG A 69 8.82 -0.34 7.73
C ARG A 69 9.99 -1.19 8.20
N ARG A 70 10.57 -2.00 7.30
CA ARG A 70 11.81 -2.72 7.59
C ARG A 70 13.00 -1.78 7.79
N ALA A 71 13.02 -0.64 7.09
CA ALA A 71 14.04 0.38 7.20
C ALA A 71 13.89 1.30 8.44
N GLY A 72 12.86 1.09 9.27
CA GLY A 72 12.68 1.82 10.53
C GLY A 72 11.48 2.76 10.56
N LEU A 73 10.63 2.78 9.53
CA LEU A 73 9.32 3.45 9.62
C LEU A 73 8.47 2.72 10.67
N ARG A 74 8.41 3.26 11.89
CA ARG A 74 7.66 2.67 13.00
C ARG A 74 6.17 2.95 12.82
N PRO A 75 5.31 1.94 13.00
CA PRO A 75 3.89 2.18 13.16
C PRO A 75 3.67 2.95 14.47
N ASN A 76 2.96 4.04 14.34
CA ASN A 76 2.25 4.81 15.36
C ASN A 76 1.10 4.00 16.03
N ASP A 77 0.83 2.79 15.55
CA ASP A 77 -0.27 1.92 16.00
C ASP A 77 0.10 0.95 17.15
N GLN A 78 1.29 1.07 17.76
CA GLN A 78 1.76 0.20 18.85
C GLN A 78 1.52 0.80 20.24
#